data_AF-A0A7Y5TLC6-F1
#
_entry.id   AF-A0A7Y5TLC6-F1
#
_cell.length_a   1.000
_cell.length_b   1.000
_cell.length_c   1.000
_cell.angle_alpha   90.00
_cell.angle_beta   90.00
_cell.angle_gamma   90.00
#
_symmetry.space_group_name_H-M   'P 1'
#
loop_
_entity.id
_entity.type
_entity.pdbx_description
1 polymer ?
#
loop_
_entity_poly.entity_id
_entity_poly.type
_entity_poly.pdbx_seq_one_letter_code
_entity_poly.pdbx_strand_id
1 'polypeptide(L)'
;MTASSGPRESRSHAVLADYVERLGDTIARRAMAIMYANPFWDDRFGPRGRRFAEEDGRHHVGYLCEALRQGSTEPLARYARWLQSVLTTRGMCSAHLDENLERIGGIILSEELPDAPVAVSYLDRGRRALCYDGGPAREVQDESERIGIAVRRTMESMNPRWRDGWGRDSATRLTANVEWLMSYLADAIHLGRDDQLAGYLAWLDDFTARHEVPPTAVAALLEAASAAFDRLTPPTGRLASETFARARALAATIQSPAAR
;
A
#
# COMPACT_ATOMS: atom_id res chain seq x y z
N MET A 1 -16.48 21.74 -20.60
CA MET A 1 -17.63 22.33 -19.87
C MET A 1 -17.48 21.95 -18.41
N THR A 2 -16.84 22.80 -17.62
CA THR A 2 -16.75 22.63 -16.16
C THR A 2 -18.00 23.25 -15.55
N ALA A 3 -18.87 22.43 -14.96
CA ALA A 3 -19.95 22.94 -14.12
C ALA A 3 -19.31 23.75 -12.99
N SER A 4 -19.60 25.05 -12.94
CA SER A 4 -19.23 25.90 -11.82
C SER A 4 -20.01 25.42 -10.60
N SER A 5 -19.34 24.76 -9.66
CA SER A 5 -19.91 24.39 -8.36
C SER A 5 -20.53 25.62 -7.71
N GLY A 6 -21.81 25.54 -7.36
CA GLY A 6 -22.57 26.69 -6.86
C GLY A 6 -22.28 26.98 -5.38
N PRO A 7 -22.62 28.18 -4.87
CA PRO A 7 -22.40 28.58 -3.47
C PRO A 7 -23.00 27.62 -2.41
N ARG A 8 -24.04 26.87 -2.80
CA ARG A 8 -24.73 25.90 -1.93
C ARG A 8 -23.90 24.62 -1.73
N GLU A 9 -23.20 24.18 -2.78
CA GLU A 9 -22.34 22.99 -2.78
C GLU A 9 -21.08 23.24 -1.95
N SER A 10 -20.45 24.40 -2.13
CA SER A 10 -19.31 24.83 -1.30
C SER A 10 -19.67 24.94 0.19
N ARG A 11 -20.90 25.37 0.52
CA ARG A 11 -21.38 25.41 1.90
C ARG A 11 -21.64 24.00 2.47
N SER A 12 -22.08 23.05 1.65
CA SER A 12 -22.24 21.64 2.07
C SER A 12 -20.89 20.99 2.38
N HIS A 13 -19.88 21.20 1.52
CA HIS A 13 -18.55 20.62 1.72
C HIS A 13 -17.84 21.19 2.95
N ALA A 14 -18.01 22.49 3.25
CA ALA A 14 -17.45 23.08 4.47
C ALA A 14 -18.06 22.46 5.74
N VAL A 15 -19.39 22.25 5.76
CA VAL A 15 -20.07 21.59 6.89
C VAL A 15 -19.60 20.14 7.05
N LEU A 16 -19.47 19.40 5.94
CA LEU A 16 -18.90 18.04 5.96
C LEU A 16 -17.47 18.03 6.48
N ALA A 17 -16.62 18.97 6.03
CA ALA A 17 -15.25 19.10 6.51
C ALA A 17 -15.19 19.30 8.04
N ASP A 18 -16.09 20.10 8.60
CA ASP A 18 -16.16 20.33 10.04
C ASP A 18 -16.63 19.08 10.82
N TYR A 19 -17.54 18.27 10.25
CA TYR A 19 -17.90 16.97 10.84
C TYR A 19 -16.71 16.01 10.84
N VAL A 20 -16.04 15.87 9.69
CA VAL A 20 -14.87 15.00 9.55
C VAL A 20 -13.73 15.43 10.47
N GLU A 21 -13.47 16.73 10.58
CA GLU A 21 -12.40 17.27 11.43
C GLU A 21 -12.67 17.00 12.91
N ARG A 22 -13.92 17.17 13.38
CA ARG A 22 -14.30 16.82 14.77
C ARG A 22 -14.08 15.34 15.10
N LEU A 23 -14.22 14.47 14.11
CA LEU A 23 -14.01 13.02 14.26
C LEU A 23 -12.58 12.58 13.93
N GLY A 24 -11.67 13.50 13.57
CA GLY A 24 -10.38 13.14 12.98
C GLY A 24 -9.53 12.20 13.83
N ASP A 25 -9.47 12.44 15.15
CA ASP A 25 -8.76 11.54 16.08
C ASP A 25 -9.40 10.14 16.15
N THR A 26 -10.73 10.08 16.14
CA THR A 26 -11.47 8.80 16.14
C THR A 26 -11.25 8.05 14.84
N ILE A 27 -11.33 8.74 13.70
CA ILE A 27 -11.11 8.18 12.36
C ILE A 27 -9.70 7.62 12.25
N ALA A 28 -8.68 8.43 12.58
CA ALA A 28 -7.27 8.03 12.51
C ALA A 28 -6.99 6.82 13.40
N ARG A 29 -7.42 6.85 14.67
CA ARG A 29 -7.21 5.75 15.62
C ARG A 29 -7.92 4.47 15.18
N ARG A 30 -9.17 4.55 14.67
CA ARG A 30 -9.91 3.37 14.21
C ARG A 30 -9.29 2.77 12.94
N ALA A 31 -8.88 3.61 12.00
CA ALA A 31 -8.15 3.15 10.80
C ALA A 31 -6.86 2.42 11.19
N MET A 32 -6.07 2.99 12.13
CA MET A 32 -4.84 2.36 12.62
C MET A 32 -5.13 1.05 13.36
N ALA A 33 -6.15 0.98 14.19
CA ALA A 33 -6.52 -0.26 14.88
C ALA A 33 -6.87 -1.39 13.89
N ILE A 34 -7.53 -1.06 12.78
CA ILE A 34 -7.83 -2.05 11.71
C ILE A 34 -6.55 -2.48 11.00
N MET A 35 -5.67 -1.54 10.61
CA MET A 35 -4.41 -1.87 9.94
C MET A 35 -3.55 -2.77 10.83
N TYR A 36 -3.31 -2.37 12.08
CA TYR A 36 -2.50 -3.11 13.05
C TYR A 36 -3.14 -4.40 13.57
N ALA A 37 -4.36 -4.76 13.13
CA ALA A 37 -4.88 -6.12 13.29
C ALA A 37 -4.11 -7.13 12.42
N ASN A 38 -3.46 -6.66 11.34
CA ASN A 38 -2.52 -7.45 10.56
C ASN A 38 -1.12 -7.42 11.24
N PRO A 39 -0.56 -8.58 11.65
CA PRO A 39 0.75 -8.66 12.31
C PRO A 39 1.90 -8.02 11.54
N PHE A 40 1.77 -7.90 10.21
CA PHE A 40 2.72 -7.20 9.35
C PHE A 40 3.15 -5.85 9.93
N TRP A 41 2.21 -5.02 10.38
CA TRP A 41 2.49 -3.65 10.77
C TRP A 41 3.31 -3.56 12.06
N ASP A 42 3.01 -4.41 13.04
CA ASP A 42 3.78 -4.49 14.28
C ASP A 42 5.17 -5.08 14.03
N ASP A 43 5.28 -6.16 13.25
CA ASP A 43 6.57 -6.80 12.99
C ASP A 43 7.50 -5.97 12.10
N ARG A 44 6.93 -5.13 11.23
CA ARG A 44 7.69 -4.27 10.33
C ARG A 44 8.10 -2.95 10.98
N PHE A 45 7.19 -2.29 11.69
CA PHE A 45 7.40 -0.91 12.15
C PHE A 45 7.39 -0.76 13.68
N GLY A 46 6.90 -1.76 14.41
CA GLY A 46 6.92 -1.80 15.87
C GLY A 46 6.16 -0.67 16.57
N PRO A 47 6.31 -0.54 17.91
CA PRO A 47 5.58 0.45 18.70
C PRO A 47 5.88 1.90 18.29
N ARG A 48 7.12 2.17 17.86
CA ARG A 48 7.52 3.48 17.34
C ARG A 48 6.78 3.81 16.05
N GLY A 49 6.68 2.84 15.12
CA GLY A 49 5.90 2.96 13.90
C GLY A 49 4.43 3.26 14.18
N ARG A 50 3.83 2.54 15.14
CA ARG A 50 2.44 2.75 15.53
C ARG A 50 2.15 4.18 15.98
N ARG A 51 3.03 4.75 16.82
CA ARG A 51 2.90 6.14 17.26
C ARG A 51 2.92 7.14 16.11
N PHE A 52 3.83 6.98 15.15
CA PHE A 52 3.89 7.86 13.98
C PHE A 52 2.72 7.65 13.03
N ALA A 53 2.24 6.40 12.89
CA ALA A 53 1.09 6.09 12.04
C ALA A 53 -0.20 6.76 12.51
N GLU A 54 -0.40 6.91 13.83
CA GLU A 54 -1.52 7.70 14.38
C GLU A 54 -1.40 9.20 14.06
N GLU A 55 -0.19 9.76 14.09
CA GLU A 55 0.07 11.15 13.71
C GLU A 55 -0.17 11.37 12.20
N ASP A 56 0.36 10.47 11.36
CA ASP A 56 0.14 10.46 9.92
C ASP A 56 -1.36 10.35 9.58
N GLY A 57 -2.12 9.52 10.31
CA GLY A 57 -3.57 9.40 10.16
C GLY A 57 -4.31 10.71 10.38
N ARG A 58 -3.90 11.53 11.37
CA ARG A 58 -4.48 12.87 11.57
C ARG A 58 -4.13 13.80 10.41
N HIS A 59 -2.91 13.73 9.89
CA HIS A 59 -2.53 14.51 8.72
C HIS A 59 -3.34 14.14 7.48
N HIS A 60 -3.58 12.85 7.22
CA HIS A 60 -4.44 12.41 6.11
C HIS A 60 -5.85 13.02 6.21
N VAL A 61 -6.45 12.97 7.39
CA VAL A 61 -7.76 13.58 7.64
C VAL A 61 -7.71 15.11 7.47
N GLY A 62 -6.66 15.77 7.95
CA GLY A 62 -6.48 17.21 7.77
C GLY A 62 -6.46 17.64 6.29
N TYR A 63 -5.72 16.92 5.45
CA TYR A 63 -5.69 17.19 4.00
C TYR A 63 -7.03 16.89 3.31
N LEU A 64 -7.79 15.91 3.79
CA LEU A 64 -9.16 15.69 3.34
C LEU A 64 -10.06 16.89 3.69
N CYS A 65 -10.01 17.38 4.93
CA CYS A 65 -10.78 18.56 5.36
C CYS A 65 -10.39 19.81 4.56
N GLU A 66 -9.11 20.03 4.28
CA GLU A 66 -8.64 21.12 3.42
C GLU A 66 -9.24 21.01 2.02
N ALA A 67 -9.15 19.83 1.41
CA ALA A 67 -9.68 19.57 0.08
C ALA A 67 -11.21 19.82 0.02
N LEU A 68 -11.97 19.34 1.00
CA LEU A 68 -13.40 19.58 1.12
C LEU A 68 -13.73 21.08 1.25
N ARG A 69 -13.04 21.81 2.12
CA ARG A 69 -13.24 23.27 2.29
C ARG A 69 -12.96 24.05 1.01
N GLN A 70 -11.98 23.61 0.22
CA GLN A 70 -11.64 24.21 -1.07
C GLN A 70 -12.58 23.76 -2.20
N GLY A 71 -13.44 22.76 -1.97
CA GLY A 71 -14.24 22.14 -3.03
C GLY A 71 -13.38 21.54 -4.15
N SER A 72 -12.15 21.12 -3.82
CA SER A 72 -11.15 20.65 -4.78
C SER A 72 -10.41 19.45 -4.23
N THR A 73 -10.25 18.42 -5.05
CA THR A 73 -9.52 17.20 -4.67
C THR A 73 -8.00 17.35 -4.80
N GLU A 74 -7.53 18.45 -5.38
CA GLU A 74 -6.12 18.67 -5.72
C GLU A 74 -5.17 18.76 -4.50
N PRO A 75 -5.53 19.43 -3.37
CA PRO A 75 -4.69 19.43 -2.18
C PRO A 75 -4.36 18.01 -1.69
N LEU A 76 -5.38 17.16 -1.60
CA LEU A 76 -5.23 15.77 -1.17
C LEU A 76 -4.45 14.92 -2.19
N ALA A 77 -4.69 15.10 -3.49
CA ALA A 77 -3.94 14.41 -4.53
C ALA A 77 -2.46 14.78 -4.55
N ARG A 78 -2.13 16.07 -4.35
CA ARG A 78 -0.74 16.54 -4.24
C ARG A 78 -0.07 16.02 -2.98
N TYR A 79 -0.80 16.03 -1.86
CA TYR A 79 -0.34 15.44 -0.61
C TYR A 79 0.00 13.95 -0.78
N ALA A 80 -0.89 13.16 -1.40
CA ALA A 80 -0.67 11.73 -1.63
C ALA A 80 0.59 11.47 -2.47
N ARG A 81 0.80 12.21 -3.57
CA ARG A 81 2.02 12.10 -4.41
C ARG A 81 3.30 12.48 -3.66
N TRP A 82 3.25 13.58 -2.90
CA TRP A 82 4.39 13.97 -2.08
C TRP A 82 4.70 12.89 -1.04
N LEU A 83 3.68 12.41 -0.34
CA LEU A 83 3.83 11.42 0.72
C LEU A 83 4.31 10.07 0.19
N GLN A 84 3.89 9.66 -1.01
CA GLN A 84 4.44 8.50 -1.72
C GLN A 84 5.97 8.57 -1.83
N SER A 85 6.53 9.72 -2.25
CA SER A 85 7.99 9.90 -2.34
C SER A 85 8.71 9.85 -0.98
N VAL A 86 8.02 10.27 0.08
CA VAL A 86 8.54 10.31 1.45
C VAL A 86 8.47 8.93 2.11
N LEU A 87 7.32 8.26 2.11
CA LEU A 87 7.12 6.99 2.79
C LEU A 87 7.92 5.84 2.16
N THR A 88 8.19 5.93 0.86
CA THR A 88 9.10 5.02 0.18
C THR A 88 10.53 5.08 0.73
N THR A 89 10.99 6.23 1.25
CA THR A 89 12.27 6.31 2.00
C THR A 89 12.23 5.66 3.37
N ARG A 90 11.04 5.40 3.91
CA ARG A 90 10.80 4.85 5.25
C ARG A 90 10.44 3.38 5.23
N GLY A 91 10.66 2.71 4.10
CA GLY A 91 10.40 1.28 3.94
C GLY A 91 8.92 0.93 3.86
N MET A 92 8.08 1.84 3.35
CA MET A 92 6.69 1.58 2.94
C MET A 92 6.57 1.64 1.41
N CYS A 93 5.50 1.11 0.84
CA CYS A 93 5.16 1.24 -0.59
C CYS A 93 3.85 1.99 -0.78
N SER A 94 3.52 2.34 -2.03
CA SER A 94 2.28 3.04 -2.39
C SER A 94 1.00 2.34 -1.90
N ALA A 95 0.95 1.00 -1.95
CA ALA A 95 -0.19 0.23 -1.48
C ALA A 95 -0.46 0.39 0.03
N HIS A 96 0.57 0.65 0.84
CA HIS A 96 0.40 0.94 2.27
C HIS A 96 -0.35 2.25 2.51
N LEU A 97 -0.04 3.27 1.72
CA LEU A 97 -0.74 4.56 1.80
C LEU A 97 -2.16 4.43 1.23
N ASP A 98 -2.34 3.67 0.14
CA ASP A 98 -3.66 3.38 -0.41
C ASP A 98 -4.57 2.70 0.62
N GLU A 99 -4.06 1.67 1.31
CA GLU A 99 -4.79 0.97 2.37
C GLU A 99 -5.24 1.94 3.47
N ASN A 100 -4.35 2.83 3.93
CA ASN A 100 -4.69 3.79 4.98
C ASN A 100 -5.83 4.74 4.56
N LEU A 101 -5.74 5.31 3.36
CA LEU A 101 -6.79 6.18 2.81
C LEU A 101 -8.11 5.43 2.61
N GLU A 102 -8.05 4.16 2.19
CA GLU A 102 -9.23 3.28 2.11
C GLU A 102 -9.87 3.07 3.49
N ARG A 103 -9.07 2.73 4.52
CA ARG A 103 -9.59 2.54 5.89
C ARG A 103 -10.24 3.81 6.42
N ILE A 104 -9.63 4.97 6.21
CA ILE A 104 -10.21 6.28 6.58
C ILE A 104 -11.59 6.45 5.92
N GLY A 105 -11.71 6.17 4.61
CA GLY A 105 -12.99 6.26 3.90
C GLY A 105 -14.05 5.30 4.45
N GLY A 106 -13.67 4.06 4.75
CA GLY A 106 -14.55 3.07 5.37
C GLY A 106 -15.05 3.50 6.75
N ILE A 107 -14.19 4.11 7.57
CA ILE A 107 -14.62 4.66 8.87
C ILE A 107 -15.59 5.82 8.69
N ILE A 108 -15.31 6.76 7.79
CA ILE A 108 -16.21 7.89 7.50
C ILE A 108 -17.61 7.42 7.09
N LEU A 109 -17.71 6.39 6.25
CA LEU A 109 -18.99 5.79 5.88
C LEU A 109 -19.71 5.17 7.09
N SER A 110 -18.97 4.56 8.01
CA SER A 110 -19.54 3.93 9.22
C SER A 110 -20.03 4.91 10.28
N GLU A 111 -19.62 6.18 10.23
CA GLU A 111 -20.05 7.24 11.15
C GLU A 111 -21.38 7.88 10.71
N GLU A 112 -21.99 7.39 9.63
CA GLU A 112 -23.30 7.84 9.12
C GLU A 112 -23.40 9.38 8.92
N LEU A 113 -22.28 10.01 8.56
CA LEU A 113 -22.23 11.47 8.35
C LEU A 113 -23.08 11.86 7.12
N PRO A 114 -23.75 13.02 7.15
CA PRO A 114 -24.37 13.59 5.96
C PRO A 114 -23.33 13.73 4.84
N ASP A 115 -23.68 13.34 3.62
CA ASP A 115 -22.79 13.41 2.45
C ASP A 115 -21.44 12.67 2.61
N ALA A 116 -21.33 11.68 3.50
CA ALA A 116 -20.12 10.84 3.65
C ALA A 116 -19.54 10.30 2.33
N PRO A 117 -20.36 9.87 1.33
CA PRO A 117 -19.84 9.46 0.01
C PRO A 117 -19.02 10.56 -0.71
N VAL A 118 -19.29 11.85 -0.45
CA VAL A 118 -18.50 12.95 -1.00
C VAL A 118 -17.09 12.92 -0.44
N ALA A 119 -16.91 12.78 0.88
CA ALA A 119 -15.59 12.67 1.49
C ALA A 119 -14.81 11.44 0.97
N VAL A 120 -15.49 10.31 0.77
CA VAL A 120 -14.89 9.11 0.16
C VAL A 120 -14.44 9.37 -1.27
N SER A 121 -15.23 10.08 -2.08
CA SER A 121 -14.83 10.42 -3.46
C SER A 121 -13.55 11.29 -3.50
N TYR A 122 -13.32 12.13 -2.48
CA TYR A 122 -12.09 12.91 -2.36
C TYR A 122 -10.90 12.01 -2.00
N LEU A 123 -11.08 11.08 -1.05
CA LEU A 123 -10.08 10.07 -0.72
C LEU A 123 -9.73 9.20 -1.92
N ASP A 124 -10.72 8.74 -2.69
CA ASP A 124 -10.52 7.97 -3.92
C ASP A 124 -9.70 8.75 -4.95
N ARG A 125 -9.81 10.08 -4.99
CA ARG A 125 -8.96 10.90 -5.85
C ARG A 125 -7.52 10.97 -5.34
N GLY A 126 -7.31 11.00 -4.03
CA GLY A 126 -6.00 10.85 -3.41
C GLY A 126 -5.38 9.49 -3.70
N ARG A 127 -6.15 8.41 -3.53
CA ARG A 127 -5.76 7.02 -3.87
C ARG A 127 -5.33 6.88 -5.32
N ARG A 128 -6.14 7.37 -6.26
CA ARG A 128 -5.80 7.38 -7.70
C ARG A 128 -4.54 8.19 -8.01
N ALA A 129 -4.18 9.16 -7.18
CA ALA A 129 -2.95 9.94 -7.36
C ALA A 129 -1.68 9.15 -7.01
N LEU A 130 -1.80 7.99 -6.35
CA LEU A 130 -0.70 7.05 -6.11
C LEU A 130 -0.39 6.18 -7.34
N CYS A 131 -1.32 6.10 -8.30
CA CYS A 131 -1.06 5.44 -9.58
C CYS A 131 -0.15 6.32 -10.43
N TYR A 132 0.87 5.71 -11.04
CA TYR A 132 1.77 6.41 -11.95
C TYR A 132 1.04 6.77 -13.25
N ASP A 133 1.40 7.89 -13.88
CA ASP A 133 0.68 8.37 -15.08
C ASP A 133 0.88 7.46 -16.30
N GLY A 134 1.96 6.66 -16.33
CA GLY A 134 2.25 5.73 -17.41
C GLY A 134 3.60 5.03 -17.25
N GLY A 135 4.00 4.30 -18.29
CA GLY A 135 5.28 3.59 -18.36
C GLY A 135 5.32 2.28 -17.55
N PRO A 136 6.51 1.68 -17.40
CA PRO A 136 6.66 0.36 -16.81
C PRO A 136 6.10 0.22 -15.39
N ALA A 137 6.28 1.22 -14.53
CA ALA A 137 5.76 1.19 -13.17
C ALA A 137 4.23 1.19 -13.12
N ARG A 138 3.58 1.97 -14.00
CA ARG A 138 2.11 1.96 -14.12
C ARG A 138 1.61 0.62 -14.62
N GLU A 139 2.29 0.03 -15.60
CA GLU A 139 1.90 -1.28 -16.11
C GLU A 139 1.98 -2.36 -15.02
N VAL A 140 3.03 -2.35 -14.18
CA VAL A 140 3.12 -3.23 -13.00
C VAL A 140 1.93 -3.01 -12.03
N GLN A 141 1.51 -1.76 -11.80
CA GLN A 141 0.33 -1.48 -10.99
C GLN A 141 -0.96 -2.04 -11.61
N ASP A 142 -1.18 -1.81 -12.91
CA ASP A 142 -2.38 -2.26 -13.63
C ASP A 142 -2.47 -3.80 -13.75
N GLU A 143 -1.33 -4.49 -13.81
CA GLU A 143 -1.25 -5.96 -13.88
C GLU A 143 -1.13 -6.64 -12.51
N SER A 144 -1.02 -5.89 -11.41
CA SER A 144 -0.75 -6.41 -10.07
C SER A 144 -1.73 -7.50 -9.63
N GLU A 145 -3.03 -7.30 -9.83
CA GLU A 145 -4.06 -8.30 -9.47
C GLU A 145 -3.90 -9.60 -10.29
N ARG A 146 -3.68 -9.47 -11.61
CA ARG A 146 -3.49 -10.62 -12.52
C ARG A 146 -2.20 -11.38 -12.21
N ILE A 147 -1.14 -10.66 -11.85
CA ILE A 147 0.11 -11.24 -11.34
C ILE A 147 -0.16 -11.97 -10.02
N GLY A 148 -0.87 -11.37 -9.06
CA GLY A 148 -1.26 -11.99 -7.80
C GLY A 148 -2.00 -13.32 -7.98
N ILE A 149 -2.99 -13.35 -8.88
CA ILE A 149 -3.72 -14.57 -9.23
C ILE A 149 -2.78 -15.63 -9.83
N ALA A 150 -1.86 -15.22 -10.71
CA ALA A 150 -0.91 -16.14 -11.34
C ALA A 150 0.07 -16.71 -10.32
N VAL A 151 0.67 -15.88 -9.47
CA VAL A 151 1.58 -16.29 -8.40
C VAL A 151 0.91 -17.31 -7.48
N ARG A 152 -0.32 -17.02 -7.01
CA ARG A 152 -1.07 -17.95 -6.16
C ARG A 152 -1.28 -19.30 -6.84
N ARG A 153 -1.73 -19.32 -8.10
CA ARG A 153 -1.93 -20.57 -8.85
C ARG A 153 -0.64 -21.36 -8.99
N THR A 154 0.48 -20.70 -9.28
CA THR A 154 1.77 -21.35 -9.40
C THR A 154 2.20 -21.95 -8.05
N MET A 155 2.10 -21.19 -6.95
CA MET A 155 2.42 -21.69 -5.61
C MET A 155 1.56 -22.90 -5.21
N GLU A 156 0.25 -22.85 -5.48
CA GLU A 156 -0.67 -23.97 -5.27
C GLU A 156 -0.28 -25.23 -6.06
N SER A 157 0.24 -25.06 -7.28
CA SER A 157 0.70 -26.18 -8.11
C SER A 157 2.04 -26.76 -7.67
N MET A 158 2.96 -25.94 -7.15
CA MET A 158 4.31 -26.38 -6.77
C MET A 158 4.30 -27.18 -5.47
N ASN A 159 3.51 -26.76 -4.48
CA ASN A 159 3.46 -27.43 -3.19
C ASN A 159 2.16 -27.12 -2.45
N PRO A 160 1.13 -27.99 -2.49
CA PRO A 160 -0.13 -27.77 -1.79
C PRO A 160 0.00 -27.49 -0.28
N ARG A 161 1.12 -27.90 0.34
CA ARG A 161 1.45 -27.67 1.76
C ARG A 161 2.13 -26.33 2.03
N TRP A 162 2.31 -25.45 1.04
CA TRP A 162 2.83 -24.10 1.28
C TRP A 162 2.00 -23.35 2.33
N ARG A 163 0.69 -23.65 2.41
CA ARG A 163 -0.26 -23.06 3.37
C ARG A 163 0.04 -23.43 4.81
N ASP A 164 0.68 -24.57 5.06
CA ASP A 164 0.89 -25.12 6.41
C ASP A 164 1.76 -24.19 7.26
N GLY A 165 2.74 -23.49 6.65
CA GLY A 165 3.59 -22.52 7.34
C GLY A 165 2.96 -21.15 7.56
N TRP A 166 1.99 -20.75 6.74
CA TRP A 166 1.42 -19.39 6.79
C TRP A 166 0.15 -19.27 7.65
N GLY A 167 -0.34 -20.40 8.19
CA GLY A 167 -1.49 -20.49 9.08
C GLY A 167 -2.85 -20.50 8.38
N ARG A 168 -3.94 -20.40 9.18
CA ARG A 168 -5.33 -20.46 8.70
C ARG A 168 -5.69 -19.41 7.65
N ASP A 169 -5.03 -18.25 7.69
CA ASP A 169 -5.26 -17.12 6.76
C ASP A 169 -4.20 -17.02 5.66
N SER A 170 -3.50 -18.13 5.37
CA SER A 170 -2.39 -18.23 4.42
C SER A 170 -2.71 -17.67 3.03
N ALA A 171 -3.91 -17.93 2.50
CA ALA A 171 -4.34 -17.42 1.19
C ALA A 171 -4.46 -15.89 1.19
N THR A 172 -5.07 -15.31 2.22
CA THR A 172 -5.23 -13.86 2.37
C THR A 172 -3.88 -13.17 2.53
N ARG A 173 -3.01 -13.73 3.38
CA ARG A 173 -1.65 -13.22 3.60
C ARG A 173 -0.81 -13.30 2.33
N LEU A 174 -0.92 -14.39 1.57
CA LEU A 174 -0.21 -14.50 0.30
C LEU A 174 -0.64 -13.40 -0.67
N THR A 175 -1.96 -13.21 -0.86
CA THR A 175 -2.48 -12.15 -1.72
C THR A 175 -1.93 -10.78 -1.33
N ALA A 176 -2.02 -10.42 -0.04
CA ALA A 176 -1.52 -9.14 0.46
C ALA A 176 0.00 -8.98 0.23
N ASN A 177 0.79 -10.04 0.47
CA ASN A 177 2.24 -9.99 0.22
C ASN A 177 2.56 -9.80 -1.27
N VAL A 178 1.82 -10.43 -2.19
CA VAL A 178 2.04 -10.22 -3.62
C VAL A 178 1.63 -8.81 -4.04
N GLU A 179 0.51 -8.30 -3.54
CA GLU A 179 0.08 -6.91 -3.79
C GLU A 179 1.14 -5.90 -3.32
N TRP A 180 1.67 -6.08 -2.10
CA TRP A 180 2.74 -5.24 -1.59
C TRP A 180 4.03 -5.40 -2.39
N LEU A 181 4.41 -6.63 -2.74
CA LEU A 181 5.59 -6.89 -3.57
C LEU A 181 5.50 -6.16 -4.92
N MET A 182 4.34 -6.21 -5.57
CA MET A 182 4.12 -5.49 -6.84
C MET A 182 4.14 -3.98 -6.64
N SER A 183 3.59 -3.47 -5.53
CA SER A 183 3.69 -2.04 -5.21
C SER A 183 5.13 -1.60 -4.95
N TYR A 184 5.93 -2.39 -4.21
CA TYR A 184 7.35 -2.11 -4.01
C TYR A 184 8.12 -2.13 -5.33
N LEU A 185 7.82 -3.08 -6.22
CA LEU A 185 8.43 -3.17 -7.53
C LEU A 185 8.09 -1.96 -8.41
N ALA A 186 6.81 -1.56 -8.45
CA ALA A 186 6.38 -0.37 -9.19
C ALA A 186 7.09 0.89 -8.67
N ASP A 187 7.18 1.04 -7.34
CA ASP A 187 7.88 2.17 -6.70
C ASP A 187 9.37 2.16 -7.01
N ALA A 188 10.03 0.99 -6.92
CA ALA A 188 11.45 0.85 -7.24
C ALA A 188 11.74 1.22 -8.70
N ILE A 189 10.90 0.77 -9.64
CA ILE A 189 11.01 1.10 -11.07
C ILE A 189 10.83 2.60 -11.30
N HIS A 190 9.81 3.22 -10.72
CA HIS A 190 9.51 4.63 -10.95
C HIS A 190 10.53 5.57 -10.30
N LEU A 191 10.92 5.27 -9.05
CA LEU A 191 11.80 6.12 -8.25
C LEU A 191 13.29 5.79 -8.43
N GLY A 192 13.63 4.71 -9.13
CA GLY A 192 15.00 4.22 -9.27
C GLY A 192 15.61 3.76 -7.94
N ARG A 193 14.78 3.17 -7.06
CA ARG A 193 15.11 2.84 -5.67
C ARG A 193 14.97 1.36 -5.37
N ASP A 194 15.95 0.59 -5.82
CA ASP A 194 16.01 -0.86 -5.59
C ASP A 194 16.19 -1.21 -4.10
N ASP A 195 16.76 -0.29 -3.31
CA ASP A 195 16.99 -0.42 -1.87
C ASP A 195 15.71 -0.58 -1.06
N GLN A 196 14.63 0.08 -1.48
CA GLN A 196 13.32 -0.06 -0.85
C GLN A 196 12.76 -1.48 -1.02
N LEU A 197 12.76 -1.99 -2.26
CA LEU A 197 12.34 -3.36 -2.54
C LEU A 197 13.26 -4.37 -1.84
N ALA A 198 14.58 -4.14 -1.86
CA ALA A 198 15.54 -4.98 -1.15
C ALA A 198 15.27 -5.04 0.36
N GLY A 199 14.98 -3.89 0.97
CA GLY A 199 14.64 -3.80 2.40
C GLY A 199 13.33 -4.51 2.75
N TYR A 200 12.35 -4.55 1.84
CA TYR A 200 11.15 -5.37 2.00
C TYR A 200 11.45 -6.87 1.86
N LEU A 201 12.24 -7.27 0.87
CA LEU A 201 12.63 -8.68 0.65
C LEU A 201 13.43 -9.25 1.83
N ALA A 202 14.39 -8.50 2.36
CA ALA A 202 15.16 -8.90 3.54
C ALA A 202 14.28 -9.04 4.78
N TRP A 203 13.31 -8.13 4.95
CA TRP A 203 12.33 -8.24 6.03
C TRP A 203 11.38 -9.42 5.84
N LEU A 204 10.94 -9.71 4.62
CA LEU A 204 10.04 -10.82 4.35
C LEU A 204 10.69 -12.16 4.71
N ASP A 205 11.97 -12.33 4.37
CA ASP A 205 12.76 -13.50 4.75
C ASP A 205 12.83 -13.66 6.28
N ASP A 206 13.24 -12.60 6.99
CA ASP A 206 13.30 -12.59 8.47
C ASP A 206 11.93 -12.83 9.12
N PHE A 207 10.88 -12.18 8.62
CA PHE A 207 9.51 -12.34 9.10
C PHE A 207 9.08 -13.80 8.96
N THR A 208 9.26 -14.40 7.79
CA THR A 208 8.90 -15.81 7.58
C THR A 208 9.68 -16.76 8.47
N ALA A 209 10.97 -16.51 8.72
CA ALA A 209 11.78 -17.31 9.63
C ALA A 209 11.25 -17.24 11.08
N ARG A 210 10.84 -16.06 11.55
CA ARG A 210 10.26 -15.87 12.90
C ARG A 210 8.88 -16.49 13.07
N HIS A 211 8.15 -16.69 11.98
CA HIS A 211 6.80 -17.24 11.96
C HIS A 211 6.75 -18.71 11.48
N GLU A 212 7.88 -19.42 11.55
CA GLU A 212 7.99 -20.86 11.21
C GLU A 212 7.55 -21.20 9.77
N VAL A 213 7.55 -20.21 8.88
CA VAL A 213 7.33 -20.42 7.46
C VAL A 213 8.62 -20.98 6.85
N PRO A 214 8.57 -22.11 6.12
CA PRO A 214 9.77 -22.68 5.51
C PRO A 214 10.45 -21.69 4.56
N PRO A 215 11.79 -21.54 4.58
CA PRO A 215 12.51 -20.64 3.66
C PRO A 215 12.24 -20.94 2.17
N THR A 216 11.95 -22.19 1.85
CA THR A 216 11.55 -22.62 0.51
C THR A 216 10.24 -21.98 0.04
N ALA A 217 9.36 -21.55 0.95
CA ALA A 217 8.12 -20.87 0.61
C ALA A 217 8.35 -19.43 0.12
N VAL A 218 9.30 -18.70 0.73
CA VAL A 218 9.69 -17.36 0.23
C VAL A 218 10.38 -17.49 -1.12
N ALA A 219 11.33 -18.43 -1.25
CA ALA A 219 11.98 -18.67 -2.54
C ALA A 219 10.95 -18.99 -3.65
N ALA A 220 10.00 -19.89 -3.38
CA ALA A 220 8.93 -20.23 -4.31
C ALA A 220 8.02 -19.04 -4.64
N LEU A 221 7.70 -18.18 -3.67
CA LEU A 221 6.94 -16.96 -3.90
C LEU A 221 7.69 -16.02 -4.86
N LEU A 222 8.99 -15.79 -4.62
CA LEU A 222 9.80 -14.89 -5.44
C LEU A 222 10.03 -15.44 -6.85
N GLU A 223 10.20 -16.77 -6.98
CA GLU A 223 10.28 -17.44 -8.29
C GLU A 223 8.96 -17.34 -9.05
N ALA A 224 7.83 -17.60 -8.39
CA ALA A 224 6.51 -17.47 -8.99
C ALA A 224 6.21 -16.03 -9.42
N ALA A 225 6.61 -15.03 -8.62
CA ALA A 225 6.49 -13.62 -8.97
C ALA A 225 7.33 -13.26 -10.20
N SER A 226 8.59 -13.71 -10.24
CA SER A 226 9.47 -13.47 -11.38
C SER A 226 8.93 -14.09 -12.67
N ALA A 227 8.40 -15.31 -12.61
CA ALA A 227 7.79 -15.97 -13.77
C ALA A 227 6.52 -15.25 -14.25
N ALA A 228 5.78 -14.60 -13.35
CA ALA A 228 4.58 -13.85 -13.71
C ALA A 228 4.88 -12.54 -14.46
N PHE A 229 6.13 -12.06 -14.49
CA PHE A 229 6.51 -10.87 -15.25
C PHE A 229 6.39 -11.05 -16.78
N ASP A 230 6.32 -12.29 -17.28
CA ASP A 230 6.01 -12.58 -18.70
C ASP A 230 4.62 -12.10 -19.13
N ARG A 231 3.75 -11.71 -18.18
CA ARG A 231 2.45 -11.09 -18.44
C ARG A 231 2.55 -9.61 -18.79
N LEU A 232 3.66 -8.98 -18.43
CA LEU A 232 3.95 -7.60 -18.78
C LEU A 232 4.43 -7.57 -20.24
N THR A 233 4.35 -6.40 -20.87
CA THR A 233 4.97 -6.15 -22.16
C THR A 233 6.45 -6.49 -22.09
N PRO A 234 7.07 -6.98 -23.18
CA PRO A 234 8.47 -7.42 -23.13
C PRO A 234 9.47 -6.40 -22.57
N PRO A 235 9.36 -5.08 -22.85
CA PRO A 235 10.22 -4.07 -22.22
C PRO A 235 10.01 -3.97 -20.70
N THR A 236 8.76 -3.92 -20.25
CA THR A 236 8.41 -3.84 -18.83
C THR A 236 8.78 -5.11 -18.08
N GLY A 237 8.52 -6.29 -18.64
CA GLY A 237 8.87 -7.58 -18.04
C GLY A 237 10.38 -7.74 -17.83
N ARG A 238 11.21 -7.30 -18.79
CA ARG A 238 12.67 -7.27 -18.63
C ARG A 238 13.10 -6.32 -17.51
N LEU A 239 12.59 -5.08 -17.51
CA LEU A 239 12.93 -4.10 -16.48
C LEU A 239 12.50 -4.55 -15.08
N ALA A 240 11.31 -5.14 -14.95
CA ALA A 240 10.81 -5.74 -13.72
C ALA A 240 11.74 -6.86 -13.24
N SER A 241 12.11 -7.78 -14.12
CA SER A 241 13.03 -8.88 -13.80
C SER A 241 14.40 -8.39 -13.35
N GLU A 242 14.99 -7.42 -14.06
CA GLU A 242 16.30 -6.85 -13.71
C GLU A 242 16.25 -6.11 -12.36
N THR A 243 15.22 -5.29 -12.15
CA THR A 243 15.01 -4.56 -10.88
C THR A 243 14.83 -5.51 -9.72
N PHE A 244 14.01 -6.55 -9.91
CA PHE A 244 13.79 -7.59 -8.92
C PHE A 244 15.07 -8.36 -8.60
N ALA A 245 15.86 -8.72 -9.61
CA ALA A 245 17.14 -9.40 -9.43
C ALA A 245 18.16 -8.55 -8.66
N ARG A 246 18.28 -7.25 -8.99
CA ARG A 246 19.15 -6.30 -8.26
C ARG A 246 18.71 -6.16 -6.80
N ALA A 247 17.40 -6.02 -6.55
CA ALA A 247 16.87 -5.92 -5.20
C ALA A 247 17.11 -7.20 -4.38
N ARG A 248 16.96 -8.39 -4.98
CA ARG A 248 17.29 -9.67 -4.31
C ARG A 248 18.78 -9.77 -3.95
N ALA A 249 19.66 -9.37 -4.88
CA ALA A 249 21.10 -9.36 -4.62
C ALA A 249 21.47 -8.40 -3.48
N LEU A 250 20.85 -7.22 -3.45
CA LEU A 250 21.03 -6.24 -2.38
C LEU A 250 20.46 -6.75 -1.04
N ALA A 251 19.28 -7.37 -1.05
CA ALA A 251 18.63 -7.91 0.15
C ALA A 251 19.52 -8.95 0.87
N ALA A 252 20.23 -9.79 0.11
CA ALA A 252 21.18 -10.77 0.67
C ALA A 252 22.37 -10.14 1.42
N THR A 253 22.63 -8.84 1.22
CA THR A 253 23.68 -8.09 1.94
C THR A 253 23.16 -7.36 3.18
N ILE A 254 21.84 -7.21 3.31
CA ILE A 254 21.21 -6.56 4.45
C ILE A 254 21.22 -7.55 5.61
N GLN A 255 22.00 -7.26 6.66
CA GLN A 255 21.96 -8.06 7.88
C GLN A 255 20.57 -7.97 8.51
N SER A 256 19.97 -9.12 8.81
CA SER A 256 18.69 -9.14 9.54
C SER A 256 18.84 -8.38 10.87
N PRO A 257 17.91 -7.47 11.21
CA PRO A 257 17.86 -6.82 12.52
C PRO A 257 17.80 -7.81 13.70
N ALA A 258 17.42 -9.07 13.48
CA ALA A 258 17.32 -10.11 14.50
C ALA A 258 18.68 -10.55 15.11
N ALA A 259 19.80 -9.97 14.66
CA ALA A 259 21.13 -10.16 15.27
C ALA A 259 21.49 -9.11 16.36
N ARG A 260 20.54 -8.31 16.86
CA ARG A 260 20.75 -7.38 17.99
C ARG A 260 19.67 -7.50 19.06
#